data_AF-A0A8J7SJM7-F1
#
_entry.id   AF-A0A8J7SJM7-F1
#
_cell.length_a   1.000
_cell.length_b   1.000
_cell.length_c   1.000
_cell.angle_alpha   90.00
_cell.angle_beta   90.00
_cell.angle_gamma   90.00
#
_symmetry.space_group_name_H-M   'P 1'
#
loop_
_entity.id
_entity.type
_entity.pdbx_description
1 polymer ?
#
loop_
_entity_poly.entity_id
_entity_poly.type
_entity_poly.pdbx_seq_one_letter_code
_entity_poly.pdbx_strand_id
1 'polypeptide(L)'
;MPDIHTLMLFAGASLVLYISPGPDMLHVANRAMADGIRGGMLAALGVSAGLVVHMLAAAFGLAAVLVIWPIAFTLVKWLGAAYLLYLGVTALMGRGSAARPTGGMARAGSWRLFRQGFLVNLLNPKIALFFMAFLPQFASQAPGANGVDQTLQILILGALFNTGSLVWLGIQTVTFARIGRWLSARPRILLWQRRVSGVLLIALAGRLAVAER
;
A
#
# COMPACT_ATOMS: atom_id res chain seq x y z
N MET A 1 21.14 -0.30 -11.09
CA MET A 1 20.42 -0.72 -9.88
C MET A 1 20.30 0.49 -8.97
N PRO A 2 19.19 0.69 -8.25
CA PRO A 2 19.08 1.78 -7.28
C PRO A 2 20.22 1.68 -6.25
N ASP A 3 20.82 2.80 -5.89
CA ASP A 3 21.86 2.83 -4.86
C ASP A 3 21.29 2.50 -3.48
N ILE A 4 22.16 2.17 -2.53
CA ILE A 4 21.76 1.74 -1.19
C ILE A 4 20.98 2.83 -0.43
N HIS A 5 21.31 4.11 -0.64
CA HIS A 5 20.64 5.22 0.01
C HIS A 5 19.21 5.37 -0.52
N THR A 6 19.01 5.24 -1.83
CA THR A 6 17.69 5.19 -2.46
C THR A 6 16.86 4.02 -1.95
N LEU A 7 17.45 2.82 -1.84
CA LEU A 7 16.78 1.64 -1.29
C LEU A 7 16.35 1.85 0.18
N MET A 8 17.21 2.44 1.02
CA MET A 8 16.90 2.75 2.42
C MET A 8 15.78 3.78 2.55
N LEU A 9 15.82 4.87 1.76
CA LEU A 9 14.76 5.87 1.75
C LEU A 9 13.42 5.28 1.28
N PHE A 10 13.45 4.46 0.23
CA PHE A 10 12.26 3.80 -0.28
C PHE A 10 11.69 2.79 0.73
N ALA A 11 12.55 2.00 1.39
CA ALA A 11 12.13 1.08 2.44
C ALA A 11 11.46 1.83 3.61
N GLY A 12 12.05 2.96 4.04
CA GLY A 12 11.47 3.84 5.05
C GLY A 12 10.08 4.35 4.65
N ALA A 13 9.94 4.88 3.43
CA ALA A 13 8.65 5.33 2.92
C ALA A 13 7.62 4.19 2.76
N SER A 14 8.08 2.99 2.41
CA SER A 14 7.25 1.80 2.29
C SER A 14 6.69 1.36 3.65
N LEU A 15 7.51 1.37 4.70
CA LEU A 15 7.08 1.09 6.07
C LEU A 15 5.92 2.01 6.51
N VAL A 16 6.03 3.29 6.17
CA VAL A 16 4.99 4.28 6.46
C VAL A 16 3.66 3.87 5.82
N LEU A 17 3.68 3.38 4.57
CA LEU A 17 2.47 2.90 3.90
C LEU A 17 1.95 1.57 4.42
N TYR A 18 2.84 0.67 4.86
CA TYR A 18 2.44 -0.60 5.48
C TYR A 18 1.66 -0.37 6.77
N ILE A 19 2.12 0.57 7.60
CA ILE A 19 1.50 0.91 8.88
C ILE A 19 0.22 1.72 8.69
N SER A 20 0.06 2.39 7.54
CA SER A 20 -1.13 3.20 7.24
C SER A 20 -2.33 2.33 6.83
N PRO A 21 -3.42 2.28 7.64
CA PRO A 21 -4.53 1.38 7.39
C PRO A 21 -5.21 1.76 6.08
N GLY A 22 -5.17 0.83 5.13
CA GLY A 22 -5.90 0.88 3.87
C GLY A 22 -7.02 -0.16 3.84
N PRO A 23 -7.87 -0.12 2.80
CA PRO A 23 -8.90 -1.13 2.57
C PRO A 23 -8.35 -2.56 2.56
N ASP A 24 -7.17 -2.77 1.98
CA ASP A 24 -6.46 -4.05 1.92
C ASP A 24 -6.03 -4.57 3.29
N MET A 25 -5.36 -3.73 4.08
CA MET A 25 -4.92 -4.06 5.44
C MET A 25 -6.10 -4.39 6.36
N LEU A 26 -7.22 -3.66 6.23
CA LEU A 26 -8.44 -3.93 6.98
C LEU A 26 -9.11 -5.24 6.52
N HIS A 27 -9.12 -5.49 5.21
CA HIS A 27 -9.65 -6.73 4.65
C HIS A 27 -8.88 -7.95 5.16
N VAL A 28 -7.54 -7.92 5.10
CA VAL A 28 -6.68 -9.00 5.61
C VAL A 28 -6.88 -9.21 7.11
N ALA A 29 -6.96 -8.14 7.91
CA ALA A 29 -7.25 -8.25 9.34
C ALA A 29 -8.61 -8.91 9.61
N ASN A 30 -9.66 -8.51 8.88
CA ASN A 30 -11.00 -9.10 9.01
C ASN A 30 -11.00 -10.58 8.66
N ARG A 31 -10.28 -10.97 7.59
CA ARG A 31 -10.12 -12.38 7.20
C ARG A 31 -9.28 -13.18 8.20
N ALA A 32 -8.26 -12.58 8.78
CA ALA A 32 -7.49 -13.22 9.84
C ALA A 32 -8.35 -13.50 11.08
N MET A 33 -9.23 -12.57 11.46
CA MET A 33 -10.14 -12.73 12.60
C MET A 33 -11.28 -13.73 12.33
N ALA A 34 -11.85 -13.74 11.12
CA ALA A 34 -13.00 -14.58 10.76
C ALA A 34 -12.58 -15.99 10.31
N ASP A 35 -11.57 -16.09 9.46
CA ASP A 35 -11.16 -17.31 8.76
C ASP A 35 -9.79 -17.85 9.27
N GLY A 36 -9.24 -17.25 10.32
CA GLY A 36 -7.97 -17.64 10.96
C GLY A 36 -6.73 -17.27 10.13
N ILE A 37 -5.56 -17.79 10.54
CA ILE A 37 -4.27 -17.51 9.87
C ILE A 37 -4.34 -17.86 8.38
N ARG A 38 -4.91 -19.02 8.04
CA ARG A 38 -5.03 -19.46 6.64
C ARG A 38 -5.85 -18.47 5.81
N GLY A 39 -6.97 -17.98 6.34
CA GLY A 39 -7.81 -17.06 5.59
C GLY A 39 -7.19 -15.67 5.42
N GLY A 40 -6.52 -15.15 6.46
CA GLY A 40 -5.74 -13.92 6.36
C GLY A 40 -4.60 -14.04 5.35
N MET A 41 -3.85 -15.15 5.34
CA MET A 41 -2.74 -15.36 4.39
C MET A 41 -3.22 -15.47 2.95
N LEU A 42 -4.36 -16.14 2.69
CA LEU A 42 -4.94 -16.20 1.35
C LEU A 42 -5.37 -14.82 0.85
N ALA A 43 -5.95 -14.00 1.73
CA ALA A 43 -6.27 -12.62 1.42
C ALA A 43 -5.00 -11.78 1.17
N ALA A 44 -3.95 -11.95 1.97
CA ALA A 44 -2.68 -11.26 1.81
C ALA A 44 -1.96 -11.64 0.49
N LEU A 45 -2.02 -12.90 0.08
CA LEU A 45 -1.54 -13.36 -1.23
C LEU A 45 -2.33 -12.73 -2.37
N GLY A 46 -3.66 -12.60 -2.21
CA GLY A 46 -4.50 -11.85 -3.14
C GLY A 46 -4.06 -10.39 -3.27
N VAL A 47 -3.86 -9.72 -2.14
CA VAL A 47 -3.34 -8.35 -2.08
C VAL A 47 -1.99 -8.24 -2.80
N SER A 48 -1.07 -9.17 -2.55
CA SER A 48 0.24 -9.22 -3.20
C SER A 48 0.14 -9.40 -4.72
N ALA A 49 -0.78 -10.23 -5.21
CA ALA A 49 -1.04 -10.35 -6.65
C ALA A 49 -1.59 -9.04 -7.25
N GLY A 50 -2.40 -8.28 -6.52
CA GLY A 50 -2.84 -6.94 -6.93
C GLY A 50 -1.68 -5.95 -7.01
N LEU A 51 -0.74 -6.01 -6.06
CA LEU A 51 0.47 -5.19 -6.06
C LEU A 51 1.37 -5.48 -7.25
N VAL A 52 1.45 -6.74 -7.70
CA VAL A 52 2.17 -7.09 -8.93
C VAL A 52 1.55 -6.40 -10.14
N VAL A 53 0.21 -6.30 -10.24
CA VAL A 53 -0.45 -5.58 -11.34
C VAL A 53 -0.10 -4.09 -11.31
N HIS A 54 -0.14 -3.45 -10.14
CA HIS A 54 0.27 -2.04 -9.99
C HIS A 54 1.75 -1.82 -10.32
N MET A 55 2.62 -2.74 -9.90
CA MET A 55 4.04 -2.74 -10.24
C MET A 55 4.28 -2.82 -11.74
N LEU A 56 3.62 -3.76 -12.43
CA LEU A 56 3.75 -3.92 -13.88
C LEU A 56 3.17 -2.70 -14.61
N ALA A 57 2.04 -2.17 -14.15
CA ALA A 57 1.45 -0.95 -14.69
C ALA A 57 2.38 0.27 -14.51
N ALA A 58 3.06 0.40 -13.38
CA ALA A 58 4.05 1.45 -13.15
C ALA A 58 5.30 1.26 -14.02
N ALA A 59 5.80 0.02 -14.15
CA ALA A 59 7.01 -0.27 -14.92
C ALA A 59 6.79 -0.02 -16.43
N PHE A 60 5.71 -0.55 -16.99
CA PHE A 60 5.46 -0.53 -18.43
C PHE A 60 4.52 0.59 -18.88
N GLY A 61 3.53 0.96 -18.05
CA GLY A 61 2.55 2.00 -18.37
C GLY A 61 3.07 3.41 -18.12
N LEU A 62 3.90 3.63 -17.10
CA LEU A 62 4.47 4.96 -16.83
C LEU A 62 5.54 5.34 -17.85
N ALA A 63 6.35 4.37 -18.31
CA ALA A 63 7.30 4.58 -19.42
C ALA A 63 6.58 5.03 -20.69
N ALA A 64 5.42 4.44 -21.01
CA ALA A 64 4.60 4.84 -22.15
C ALA A 64 3.94 6.23 -21.95
N VAL A 65 3.44 6.55 -20.74
CA VAL A 65 2.77 7.83 -20.46
C VAL A 65 3.75 9.01 -20.37
N LEU A 66 4.95 8.81 -19.80
CA LEU A 66 5.97 9.87 -19.66
C LEU A 66 6.54 10.32 -21.00
N VAL A 67 6.66 9.41 -21.97
CA VAL A 67 7.09 9.74 -23.34
C VAL A 67 6.06 10.62 -24.06
N ILE A 68 4.78 10.47 -23.75
CA ILE A 68 3.69 11.09 -24.53
C ILE A 68 3.12 12.35 -23.82
N TRP A 69 3.02 12.39 -22.48
CA TRP A 69 2.37 13.49 -21.74
C TRP A 69 3.09 13.85 -20.42
N PRO A 70 4.11 14.71 -20.44
CA PRO A 70 4.80 15.18 -19.24
C PRO A 70 3.84 15.77 -18.17
N ILE A 71 2.77 16.44 -18.62
CA ILE A 71 1.71 17.01 -17.74
C ILE A 71 0.97 15.92 -16.95
N ALA A 72 0.79 14.71 -17.49
CA ALA A 72 0.07 13.64 -16.84
C ALA A 72 0.73 13.21 -15.52
N PHE A 73 2.07 13.16 -15.48
CA PHE A 73 2.80 12.87 -14.25
C PHE A 73 2.56 13.93 -13.17
N THR A 74 2.60 15.21 -13.53
CA THR A 74 2.33 16.30 -12.59
C THR A 74 0.89 16.26 -12.07
N LEU A 75 -0.09 15.98 -12.93
CA LEU A 75 -1.49 15.83 -12.51
C LEU A 75 -1.65 14.65 -11.55
N VAL A 76 -1.07 13.48 -11.87
CA VAL A 76 -1.12 12.29 -11.02
C VAL A 76 -0.40 12.51 -9.68
N LYS A 77 0.72 13.24 -9.69
CA LYS A 77 1.45 13.66 -8.48
C LYS A 77 0.55 14.51 -7.56
N TRP A 78 -0.08 15.55 -8.09
CA TRP A 78 -0.95 16.43 -7.29
C TRP A 78 -2.22 15.72 -6.83
N LEU A 79 -2.84 14.88 -7.67
CA LEU A 79 -3.98 14.04 -7.29
C LEU A 79 -3.60 13.05 -6.18
N GLY A 80 -2.41 12.44 -6.30
CA GLY A 80 -1.85 11.56 -5.28
C GLY A 80 -1.64 12.27 -3.95
N ALA A 81 -1.07 13.47 -3.97
CA ALA A 81 -0.84 14.26 -2.78
C ALA A 81 -2.16 14.68 -2.13
N ALA A 82 -3.12 15.19 -2.91
CA ALA A 82 -4.44 15.55 -2.41
C ALA A 82 -5.18 14.35 -1.79
N TYR A 83 -5.09 13.17 -2.40
CA TYR A 83 -5.72 11.97 -1.87
C TYR A 83 -5.05 11.44 -0.61
N LEU A 84 -3.72 11.42 -0.55
CA LEU A 84 -2.98 11.03 0.67
C LEU A 84 -3.28 12.00 1.81
N LEU A 85 -3.40 13.30 1.53
CA LEU A 85 -3.84 14.30 2.49
C LEU A 85 -5.27 14.02 2.96
N TYR A 86 -6.21 13.77 2.03
CA TYR A 86 -7.58 13.39 2.34
C TYR A 86 -7.64 12.16 3.25
N LEU A 87 -6.92 11.08 2.91
CA LEU A 87 -6.86 9.87 3.73
C LEU A 87 -6.25 10.12 5.12
N GLY A 88 -5.18 10.92 5.17
CA GLY A 88 -4.53 11.30 6.42
C GLY A 88 -5.48 12.05 7.34
N VAL A 89 -6.16 13.08 6.83
CA VAL A 89 -7.16 13.87 7.57
C VAL A 89 -8.35 12.99 7.98
N THR A 90 -8.83 12.12 7.09
CA THR A 90 -9.92 11.17 7.37
C THR A 90 -9.58 10.22 8.51
N ALA A 91 -8.34 9.71 8.55
CA ALA A 91 -7.84 8.88 9.63
C ALA A 91 -7.77 9.65 10.97
N LEU A 92 -7.32 10.92 10.95
CA LEU A 92 -7.27 11.78 12.14
C LEU A 92 -8.66 12.12 12.68
N MET A 93 -9.64 12.34 11.80
CA MET A 93 -11.04 12.61 12.17
C MET A 93 -11.77 11.36 12.70
N GLY A 94 -11.14 10.18 12.66
CA GLY A 94 -11.78 8.92 13.02
C GLY A 94 -12.88 8.49 12.04
N ARG A 95 -13.00 9.17 10.90
CA ARG A 95 -14.02 8.98 9.85
C ARG A 95 -13.55 7.97 8.79
N GLY A 96 -13.05 6.82 9.20
CA GLY A 96 -12.63 5.75 8.30
C GLY A 96 -13.22 4.44 8.77
N SER A 97 -13.87 3.70 7.85
CA SER A 97 -14.72 2.54 8.10
C SER A 97 -14.12 1.61 9.16
N ALA A 98 -14.53 1.86 10.41
CA ALA A 98 -14.54 0.83 11.43
C ALA A 98 -15.68 -0.08 11.00
N ALA A 99 -15.41 -0.98 10.06
CA ALA A 99 -16.28 -2.11 9.85
C ALA A 99 -16.28 -2.86 11.18
N ARG A 100 -17.26 -2.54 12.02
CA ARG A 100 -17.67 -3.40 13.13
C ARG A 100 -17.85 -4.79 12.51
N PRO A 101 -17.28 -5.85 13.11
CA PRO A 101 -17.59 -7.19 12.67
C PRO A 101 -19.08 -7.42 13.00
N THR A 102 -19.96 -7.09 12.07
CA THR A 102 -21.38 -7.40 12.15
C THR A 102 -21.55 -8.83 11.67
N GLY A 103 -21.67 -9.76 12.61
CA GLY A 103 -22.04 -11.14 12.36
C GLY A 103 -20.90 -12.02 11.86
N GLY A 104 -20.85 -13.25 12.36
CA GLY A 104 -19.88 -14.26 11.94
C GLY A 104 -19.95 -14.45 10.43
N MET A 105 -18.92 -13.99 9.72
CA MET A 105 -18.79 -14.25 8.29
C MET A 105 -18.68 -15.76 8.09
N ALA A 106 -19.58 -16.34 7.30
CA ALA A 106 -19.50 -17.75 6.92
C ALA A 106 -18.12 -18.02 6.29
N ARG A 107 -17.52 -19.16 6.67
CA ARG A 107 -16.18 -19.54 6.27
C ARG A 107 -16.08 -19.54 4.74
N ALA A 108 -15.27 -18.65 4.19
CA ALA A 108 -15.19 -18.47 2.74
C ALA A 108 -14.23 -19.49 2.12
N GLY A 109 -14.56 -19.99 0.93
CA GLY A 109 -13.65 -20.87 0.17
C GLY A 109 -12.34 -20.16 -0.20
N SER A 110 -11.25 -20.93 -0.29
CA SER A 110 -9.88 -20.39 -0.48
C SER A 110 -9.75 -19.43 -1.66
N TRP A 111 -10.36 -19.78 -2.80
CA TRP A 111 -10.36 -18.94 -4.00
C TRP A 111 -11.08 -17.60 -3.80
N ARG A 112 -12.19 -17.60 -3.06
CA ARG A 112 -12.94 -16.37 -2.77
C ARG A 112 -12.11 -15.42 -1.91
N LEU A 113 -11.38 -15.94 -0.91
CA LEU A 113 -10.50 -15.15 -0.04
C LEU A 113 -9.37 -14.49 -0.82
N PHE A 114 -8.69 -15.26 -1.67
CA PHE A 114 -7.66 -14.73 -2.57
C PHE A 114 -8.22 -13.67 -3.51
N ARG A 115 -9.31 -13.97 -4.23
CA ARG A 115 -9.91 -13.04 -5.20
C ARG A 115 -10.38 -11.74 -4.56
N GLN A 116 -10.92 -11.79 -3.34
CA GLN A 116 -11.31 -10.59 -2.63
C GLN A 116 -10.11 -9.74 -2.22
N GLY A 117 -9.04 -10.35 -1.69
CA GLY A 117 -7.80 -9.64 -1.42
C GLY A 117 -7.22 -8.96 -2.68
N PHE A 118 -7.23 -9.68 -3.80
CA PHE A 118 -6.82 -9.16 -5.10
C PHE A 118 -7.64 -7.95 -5.53
N LEU A 119 -8.97 -8.06 -5.55
CA LEU A 119 -9.84 -6.97 -5.99
C LEU A 119 -9.77 -5.76 -5.05
N VAL A 120 -9.69 -5.99 -3.74
CA VAL A 120 -9.56 -4.90 -2.75
C VAL A 120 -8.27 -4.12 -2.96
N ASN A 121 -7.16 -4.78 -3.26
CA ASN A 121 -5.89 -4.10 -3.53
C ASN A 121 -5.85 -3.47 -4.92
N LEU A 122 -6.34 -4.16 -5.96
CA LEU A 122 -6.37 -3.65 -7.32
C LEU A 122 -7.16 -2.33 -7.40
N LEU A 123 -8.28 -2.26 -6.68
CA LEU A 123 -9.12 -1.07 -6.58
C LEU A 123 -8.70 -0.12 -5.44
N ASN A 124 -7.53 -0.32 -4.82
CA ASN A 124 -7.06 0.52 -3.73
C ASN A 124 -6.39 1.79 -4.27
N PRO A 125 -7.04 2.96 -4.22
CA PRO A 125 -6.45 4.21 -4.71
C PRO A 125 -5.17 4.61 -3.94
N LYS A 126 -5.00 4.20 -2.66
CA LYS A 126 -3.76 4.44 -1.91
C LYS A 126 -2.56 3.80 -2.61
N ILE A 127 -2.75 2.58 -3.07
CA ILE A 127 -1.71 1.76 -3.71
C ILE A 127 -1.49 2.24 -5.14
N ALA A 128 -2.57 2.45 -5.89
CA ALA A 128 -2.49 2.99 -7.25
C ALA A 128 -1.69 4.30 -7.29
N LEU A 129 -2.00 5.24 -6.40
CA LEU A 129 -1.30 6.52 -6.34
C LEU A 129 0.15 6.39 -5.88
N PHE A 130 0.46 5.47 -4.96
CA PHE A 130 1.84 5.20 -4.60
C PHE A 130 2.66 4.71 -5.80
N PHE A 131 2.16 3.71 -6.53
CA PHE A 131 2.87 3.15 -7.68
C PHE A 131 2.97 4.13 -8.86
N MET A 132 1.96 4.98 -9.07
CA MET A 132 1.96 5.93 -10.18
C MET A 132 2.70 7.24 -9.88
N ALA A 133 2.61 7.76 -8.66
CA ALA A 133 3.12 9.09 -8.32
C ALA A 133 4.41 9.08 -7.49
N PHE A 134 4.54 8.11 -6.58
CA PHE A 134 5.57 8.13 -5.54
C PHE A 134 6.74 7.20 -5.84
N LEU A 135 6.48 5.93 -6.19
CA LEU A 135 7.52 4.96 -6.55
C LEU A 135 8.46 5.47 -7.66
N PRO A 136 7.98 6.09 -8.75
CA PRO A 136 8.84 6.55 -9.84
C PRO A 136 9.84 7.63 -9.41
N GLN A 137 9.58 8.36 -8.31
CA GLN A 137 10.50 9.37 -7.77
C GLN A 137 11.78 8.76 -7.18
N PHE A 138 11.77 7.45 -6.95
CA PHE A 138 12.94 6.70 -6.50
C PHE A 138 13.67 6.00 -7.66
N ALA A 139 13.14 6.11 -8.88
CA ALA A 139 13.78 5.59 -10.09
C ALA A 139 14.43 6.76 -10.85
N SER A 140 15.71 6.61 -11.19
CA SER A 140 16.45 7.63 -11.96
C SER A 140 15.99 7.66 -13.42
N GLN A 141 15.77 8.87 -13.98
CA GLN A 141 15.39 9.06 -15.39
C GLN A 141 16.59 8.98 -16.35
N ALA A 142 17.79 9.29 -15.88
CA ALA A 142 19.00 9.08 -16.66
C ALA A 142 19.43 7.61 -16.54
N PRO A 143 19.86 6.96 -17.64
CA PRO A 143 20.64 5.73 -17.50
C PRO A 143 21.86 6.10 -16.65
N GLY A 144 21.89 5.63 -15.39
CA GLY A 144 23.09 5.81 -14.57
C GLY A 144 24.29 5.18 -15.28
N ALA A 145 25.50 5.42 -14.76
CA ALA A 145 26.77 4.89 -15.29
C ALA A 145 26.82 3.36 -15.54
N ASN A 146 25.78 2.61 -15.13
CA ASN A 146 25.65 1.17 -15.21
C ASN A 146 24.61 0.69 -16.25
N GLY A 147 24.00 1.59 -17.04
CA GLY A 147 23.13 1.23 -18.18
C GLY A 147 21.78 0.56 -17.83
N VAL A 148 21.31 0.65 -16.59
CA VAL A 148 20.06 0.00 -16.17
C VAL A 148 18.84 0.88 -16.48
N ASP A 149 17.97 0.38 -17.35
CA ASP A 149 16.70 1.00 -17.74
C ASP A 149 15.79 1.30 -16.52
N GLN A 150 15.08 2.42 -16.57
CA GLN A 150 14.16 2.90 -15.53
C GLN A 150 13.11 1.84 -15.20
N THR A 151 12.64 1.11 -16.22
CA THR A 151 11.72 -0.03 -16.08
C THR A 151 12.22 -1.05 -15.06
N LEU A 152 13.50 -1.44 -15.14
CA LEU A 152 14.07 -2.43 -14.23
C LEU A 152 14.20 -1.89 -12.81
N GLN A 153 14.50 -0.59 -12.64
CA GLN A 153 14.52 0.05 -11.32
C GLN A 153 13.13 0.03 -10.67
N ILE A 154 12.08 0.35 -11.44
CA ILE A 154 10.70 0.30 -10.96
C ILE A 154 10.29 -1.13 -10.58
N LEU A 155 10.67 -2.14 -11.36
CA LEU A 155 10.42 -3.54 -11.04
C LEU A 155 11.12 -3.98 -9.75
N ILE A 156 12.38 -3.59 -9.54
CA ILE A 156 13.13 -3.90 -8.30
C ILE A 156 12.46 -3.25 -7.08
N LEU A 157 12.15 -1.96 -7.16
CA LEU A 157 11.49 -1.22 -6.08
C LEU A 157 10.08 -1.78 -5.80
N GLY A 158 9.32 -2.10 -6.85
CA GLY A 158 8.01 -2.73 -6.73
C GLY A 158 8.07 -4.12 -6.11
N ALA A 159 9.06 -4.93 -6.46
CA ALA A 159 9.28 -6.25 -5.86
C ALA A 159 9.67 -6.15 -4.37
N LEU A 160 10.53 -5.18 -4.03
CA LEU A 160 10.89 -4.86 -2.65
C LEU A 160 9.64 -4.43 -1.84
N PHE A 161 8.82 -3.55 -2.40
CA PHE A 161 7.56 -3.13 -1.78
C PHE A 161 6.60 -4.31 -1.59
N ASN A 162 6.41 -5.12 -2.63
CA ASN A 162 5.47 -6.24 -2.58
C ASN A 162 5.90 -7.30 -1.55
N THR A 163 7.19 -7.62 -1.49
CA THR A 163 7.74 -8.57 -0.51
C THR A 163 7.59 -8.04 0.91
N GLY A 164 7.96 -6.77 1.14
CA GLY A 164 7.81 -6.13 2.44
C GLY A 164 6.35 -6.06 2.90
N SER A 165 5.44 -5.74 1.97
CA SER A 165 3.99 -5.73 2.20
C SER A 165 3.48 -7.12 2.59
N LEU A 166 3.88 -8.18 1.88
CA LEU A 166 3.46 -9.54 2.19
C LEU A 166 3.96 -10.00 3.57
N VAL A 167 5.22 -9.68 3.93
CA VAL A 167 5.75 -9.95 5.27
C VAL A 167 4.95 -9.21 6.34
N TRP A 168 4.68 -7.93 6.13
CA TRP A 168 3.88 -7.12 7.06
C TRP A 168 2.46 -7.66 7.24
N LEU A 169 1.78 -7.98 6.14
CA LEU A 169 0.43 -8.58 6.16
C LEU A 169 0.43 -9.98 6.77
N GLY A 170 1.53 -10.74 6.65
CA GLY A 170 1.71 -12.02 7.34
C GLY A 170 1.81 -11.85 8.85
N ILE A 171 2.66 -10.93 9.33
CA ILE A 171 2.76 -10.57 10.76
C ILE A 171 1.39 -10.11 11.28
N GLN A 172 0.73 -9.22 10.53
CA GLN A 172 -0.60 -8.75 10.84
C GLN A 172 -1.59 -9.91 10.94
N THR A 173 -1.59 -10.82 9.97
CA THR A 173 -2.49 -11.99 9.94
C THR A 173 -2.33 -12.84 11.19
N VAL A 174 -1.10 -13.19 11.56
CA VAL A 174 -0.83 -13.98 12.78
C VAL A 174 -1.32 -13.24 14.03
N THR A 175 -1.06 -11.93 14.10
CA THR A 175 -1.47 -11.07 15.22
C THR A 175 -2.99 -11.02 15.35
N PHE A 176 -3.72 -10.69 14.29
CA PHE A 176 -5.17 -10.55 14.31
C PHE A 176 -5.90 -11.88 14.46
N ALA A 177 -5.36 -12.98 13.94
CA ALA A 177 -5.92 -14.31 14.16
C ALA A 177 -5.84 -14.75 15.64
N ARG A 178 -4.79 -14.33 16.37
CA ARG A 178 -4.58 -14.73 17.78
C ARG A 178 -5.23 -13.77 18.78
N ILE A 179 -5.04 -12.45 18.60
CA ILE A 179 -5.45 -11.43 19.57
C ILE A 179 -6.43 -10.40 19.00
N GLY A 180 -6.87 -10.54 17.75
CA GLY A 180 -7.72 -9.53 17.09
C GLY A 180 -9.04 -9.26 17.82
N ARG A 181 -9.64 -10.27 18.45
CA ARG A 181 -10.85 -10.11 19.29
C ARG A 181 -10.60 -9.26 20.53
N TRP A 182 -9.45 -9.44 21.19
CA TRP A 182 -9.04 -8.64 22.36
C TRP A 182 -8.65 -7.21 21.96
N LEU A 183 -7.96 -7.06 20.84
CA LEU A 183 -7.53 -5.76 20.32
C LEU A 183 -8.73 -4.90 19.88
N SER A 184 -9.73 -5.53 19.25
CA SER A 184 -10.97 -4.88 18.83
C SER A 184 -11.83 -4.40 20.00
N ALA A 185 -11.62 -4.96 21.20
CA ALA A 185 -12.25 -4.51 22.43
C ALA A 185 -11.57 -3.27 23.06
N ARG A 186 -10.44 -2.80 22.51
CA ARG A 186 -9.65 -1.68 23.06
C ARG A 186 -9.69 -0.44 22.15
N PRO A 187 -10.68 0.46 22.33
CA PRO A 187 -10.86 1.65 21.48
C PRO A 187 -9.65 2.60 21.48
N ARG A 188 -8.89 2.68 22.58
CA ARG A 188 -7.68 3.53 22.68
C ARG A 188 -6.56 3.10 21.73
N ILE A 189 -6.38 1.80 21.49
CA ILE A 189 -5.31 1.29 20.62
C ILE A 189 -5.67 1.59 19.16
N LEU A 190 -6.93 1.34 18.78
CA LEU A 190 -7.45 1.69 17.45
C LEU A 190 -7.36 3.20 17.19
N LEU A 191 -7.58 4.04 18.20
CA LEU A 191 -7.45 5.50 18.10
C LEU A 191 -5.99 5.92 17.83
N TRP A 192 -5.03 5.37 18.57
CA TRP A 192 -3.60 5.68 18.39
C TRP A 192 -3.08 5.22 17.04
N GLN A 193 -3.44 4.01 16.60
CA GLN A 193 -3.09 3.50 15.28
C GLN A 193 -3.57 4.47 14.18
N ARG A 194 -4.84 4.90 14.24
CA ARG A 194 -5.40 5.86 13.28
C ARG A 194 -4.65 7.19 13.27
N ARG A 195 -4.29 7.71 14.45
CA ARG A 195 -3.57 8.98 14.57
C ARG A 195 -2.18 8.93 13.95
N VAL A 196 -1.39 7.92 14.30
CA VAL A 196 -0.02 7.75 13.78
C VAL A 196 -0.05 7.64 12.26
N SER A 197 -0.92 6.78 11.73
CA SER A 197 -1.06 6.62 10.28
C SER A 197 -1.57 7.88 9.58
N GLY A 198 -2.49 8.63 10.20
CA GLY A 198 -2.99 9.89 9.67
C GLY A 198 -1.87 10.91 9.49
N VAL A 199 -1.06 11.12 10.53
CA VAL A 199 0.12 12.03 10.48
C VAL A 199 1.09 11.61 9.39
N LEU A 200 1.40 10.31 9.34
CA LEU A 200 2.31 9.73 8.37
C LEU A 200 1.87 9.91 6.91
N LEU A 201 0.58 9.73 6.62
CA LEU A 201 0.02 9.97 5.28
C LEU A 201 0.07 11.45 4.89
N ILE A 202 -0.19 12.36 5.84
CA ILE A 202 -0.06 13.81 5.60
C ILE A 202 1.40 14.18 5.31
N ALA A 203 2.35 13.59 6.04
CA ALA A 203 3.78 13.80 5.79
C ALA A 203 4.21 13.30 4.39
N LEU A 204 3.73 12.12 3.99
CA LEU A 204 3.95 11.60 2.63
C LEU A 204 3.30 12.49 1.56
N ALA A 205 2.11 13.02 1.80
CA ALA A 205 1.45 13.96 0.90
C ALA A 205 2.27 15.24 0.70
N GLY A 206 2.81 15.81 1.79
CA GLY A 206 3.71 16.97 1.73
C GLY A 206 4.99 16.68 0.96
N ARG A 207 5.66 15.55 1.24
CA ARG A 207 6.85 15.12 0.49
C ARG A 207 6.53 14.93 -1.00
N LEU A 208 5.42 14.27 -1.31
CA LEU A 208 4.99 14.03 -2.68
C LEU A 208 4.70 15.36 -3.40
N ALA A 209 4.15 16.37 -2.73
CA ALA A 209 3.90 17.69 -3.33
C ALA A 209 5.20 18.45 -3.67
N VAL A 210 6.22 18.34 -2.80
CA VAL A 210 7.51 19.07 -2.93
C VAL A 210 8.51 18.35 -3.85
N ALA A 211 8.34 17.06 -4.14
CA ALA A 211 9.26 16.30 -4.98
C ALA A 211 9.41 16.91 -6.40
N GLU A 212 10.62 17.30 -6.79
CA GLU A 212 10.89 17.76 -8.17
C GLU A 212 10.89 16.58 -9.15
N ARG A 213 10.66 16.87 -10.45
CA ARG A 213 10.52 15.84 -11.51
C ARG A 213 11.80 15.07 -11.77
#